data_AF-A0A6B9ZHJ9-F1
#
_entry.id   AF-A0A6B9ZHJ9-F1
#
_cell.length_a   1.000
_cell.length_b   1.000
_cell.length_c   1.000
_cell.angle_alpha   90.00
_cell.angle_beta   90.00
_cell.angle_gamma   90.00
#
_symmetry.space_group_name_H-M   'P 1'
#
loop_
_entity.id
_entity.type
_entity.pdbx_description
1 polymer ?
#
loop_
_entity_poly.entity_id
_entity_poly.type
_entity_poly.pdbx_seq_one_letter_code
_entity_poly.pdbx_strand_id
1 'polypeptide(L)'
;MNYLTLLTLFPKKINVTFVDATSNQVLSKRKILKEDLPEVFDKPTVLTLDNEAWQVLDAHPVSGDDFHYSKKLTLKVQRKEEFDKLNQRSLVPTISGISTTINGFAPTQWMQLQFLPVDMMPALEHDLSAITAILESGNNLIGYPSVYERNRSLNSLAISLKAFLELINVKDVENSGDYFIAESNGYSYYGIVENGVISSLALRRFEYVDDEFSLLTERFQLMLVDWCNGSVIGL
;
A
#
# COMPACT_ATOMS: atom_id res chain seq x y z
N MET A 1 37.69 15.44 -24.25
CA MET A 1 37.22 14.05 -24.38
C MET A 1 36.77 13.61 -22.98
N ASN A 2 35.47 13.60 -22.73
CA ASN A 2 34.89 13.45 -21.39
C ASN A 2 34.95 11.98 -20.92
N TYR A 3 35.60 11.74 -19.78
CA TYR A 3 35.69 10.43 -19.12
C TYR A 3 34.39 10.02 -18.39
N LEU A 4 33.32 10.82 -18.47
CA LEU A 4 32.07 10.61 -17.72
C LEU A 4 31.03 9.71 -18.43
N THR A 5 31.24 9.34 -19.70
CA THR A 5 30.27 8.52 -20.46
C THR A 5 30.56 7.01 -20.47
N LEU A 6 31.61 6.55 -19.79
CA LEU A 6 31.99 5.11 -19.77
C LEU A 6 31.46 4.32 -18.57
N LEU A 7 30.85 4.98 -17.56
CA LEU A 7 30.32 4.32 -16.37
C LEU A 7 28.87 3.79 -16.51
N THR A 8 28.23 4.00 -17.65
CA THR A 8 26.84 3.55 -17.94
C THR A 8 26.76 2.31 -18.83
N LEU A 9 27.88 1.69 -19.21
CA LEU A 9 27.94 0.70 -20.29
C LEU A 9 27.78 -0.78 -19.89
N PHE A 10 27.46 -1.09 -18.63
CA PHE A 10 27.15 -2.46 -18.24
C PHE A 10 25.87 -2.55 -17.42
N PRO A 11 24.88 -3.38 -17.83
CA PRO A 11 23.74 -3.67 -16.98
C PRO A 11 24.24 -4.23 -15.65
N LYS A 12 23.90 -3.55 -14.54
CA LYS A 12 24.32 -3.94 -13.19
C LYS A 12 23.53 -5.19 -12.78
N LYS A 13 24.11 -6.36 -13.06
CA LYS A 13 23.52 -7.65 -12.67
C LYS A 13 23.71 -7.91 -11.16
N ILE A 14 22.68 -8.47 -10.54
CA ILE A 14 22.64 -8.90 -9.14
C ILE A 14 22.73 -10.42 -9.10
N ASN A 15 23.59 -10.97 -8.23
CA ASN A 15 23.63 -12.42 -8.01
C ASN A 15 22.50 -12.80 -7.05
N VAL A 16 21.45 -13.42 -7.61
CA VAL A 16 20.26 -13.84 -6.88
C VAL A 16 20.35 -15.33 -6.58
N THR A 17 20.26 -15.70 -5.30
CA THR A 17 20.17 -17.09 -4.85
C THR A 17 18.73 -17.39 -4.49
N PHE A 18 18.15 -18.40 -5.14
CA PHE A 18 16.81 -18.88 -4.85
C PHE A 18 16.88 -20.08 -3.92
N VAL A 19 16.19 -19.98 -2.79
CA VAL A 19 16.11 -21.03 -1.77
C VAL A 19 14.66 -21.50 -1.69
N ASP A 20 14.44 -22.80 -1.75
CA ASP A 20 13.13 -23.40 -1.53
C ASP A 20 12.70 -23.18 -0.07
N ALA A 21 11.53 -22.58 0.14
CA ALA A 21 11.02 -22.31 1.48
C ALA A 21 10.63 -23.57 2.26
N THR A 22 10.28 -24.67 1.59
CA THR A 22 9.89 -25.94 2.21
C THR A 22 11.10 -26.78 2.58
N SER A 23 12.05 -26.94 1.66
CA SER A 23 13.23 -27.80 1.87
C SER A 23 14.46 -27.06 2.41
N ASN A 24 14.45 -25.72 2.37
CA ASN A 24 15.60 -24.85 2.65
C ASN A 24 16.84 -25.15 1.78
N GLN A 25 16.64 -25.82 0.64
CA GLN A 25 17.71 -26.11 -0.31
C GLN A 25 17.84 -24.99 -1.35
N VAL A 26 19.06 -24.77 -1.83
CA VAL A 26 19.30 -23.84 -2.94
C VAL A 26 18.73 -24.45 -4.22
N LEU A 27 17.73 -23.81 -4.79
CA LEU A 27 17.13 -24.19 -6.08
C LEU A 27 18.03 -23.77 -7.23
N SER A 28 18.45 -22.50 -7.25
CA SER A 28 19.31 -21.97 -8.30
C SER A 28 20.05 -20.70 -7.87
N LYS A 29 21.09 -20.35 -8.62
CA LYS A 29 21.80 -19.06 -8.52
C LYS A 29 21.84 -18.42 -9.90
N ARG A 30 21.34 -17.19 -10.04
CA ARG A 30 21.21 -16.49 -11.33
C ARG A 30 21.73 -15.06 -11.24
N LYS A 31 22.11 -14.51 -12.38
CA LYS A 31 22.42 -13.08 -12.52
C LYS A 31 21.22 -12.37 -13.15
N ILE A 32 20.51 -11.58 -12.37
CA ILE A 32 19.30 -10.86 -12.78
C ILE A 32 19.64 -9.38 -12.96
N LEU A 33 19.02 -8.70 -13.93
CA LEU A 33 19.22 -7.26 -14.09
C LEU A 33 18.61 -6.51 -12.90
N LYS A 34 19.24 -5.41 -12.48
CA LYS A 34 18.69 -4.53 -11.45
C LYS A 34 17.23 -4.14 -11.77
N GLU A 35 16.95 -3.80 -13.03
CA GLU A 35 15.63 -3.35 -13.48
C GLU A 35 14.53 -4.44 -13.47
N ASP A 36 14.94 -5.72 -13.44
CA ASP A 36 14.00 -6.84 -13.33
C ASP A 36 13.65 -7.17 -11.87
N LEU A 37 14.24 -6.46 -10.89
CA LEU A 37 13.99 -6.63 -9.47
C LEU A 37 13.24 -5.42 -8.93
N PRO A 38 12.32 -5.61 -7.96
CA PRO A 38 11.66 -4.49 -7.30
C PRO A 38 12.68 -3.65 -6.53
N GLU A 39 12.40 -2.36 -6.34
CA GLU A 39 13.27 -1.49 -5.52
C GLU A 39 13.29 -1.89 -4.05
N VAL A 40 12.28 -2.62 -3.58
CA VAL A 40 12.18 -3.17 -2.23
C VAL A 40 11.25 -4.39 -2.27
N PHE A 41 11.54 -5.40 -1.46
CA PHE A 41 10.69 -6.58 -1.30
C PHE A 41 9.72 -6.41 -0.12
N ASP A 42 8.78 -5.48 -0.25
CA ASP A 42 7.80 -5.10 0.78
C ASP A 42 6.35 -5.36 0.38
N LYS A 43 6.13 -6.08 -0.72
CA LYS A 43 4.80 -6.43 -1.24
C LYS A 43 4.80 -7.78 -1.93
N PRO A 44 3.64 -8.47 -2.04
CA PRO A 44 3.58 -9.78 -2.65
C PRO A 44 4.21 -9.76 -4.04
N THR A 45 5.25 -10.57 -4.22
CA THR A 45 6.07 -10.56 -5.43
C THR A 45 6.13 -11.97 -6.00
N VAL A 46 5.79 -12.09 -7.28
CA VAL A 46 5.90 -13.35 -8.03
C VAL A 46 7.00 -13.21 -9.07
N LEU A 47 7.92 -14.17 -9.08
CA LEU A 47 8.99 -14.25 -10.06
C LEU A 47 8.76 -15.47 -10.96
N THR A 48 9.15 -15.35 -12.22
CA THR A 48 9.12 -16.49 -13.16
C THR A 48 10.51 -17.10 -13.27
N LEU A 49 10.64 -18.38 -12.93
CA LEU A 49 11.88 -19.16 -13.03
C LEU A 49 11.60 -20.41 -13.87
N ASP A 50 12.30 -20.56 -14.99
CA ASP A 50 12.15 -21.71 -15.90
C ASP A 50 10.69 -21.96 -16.33
N ASN A 51 9.97 -20.88 -16.62
CA ASN A 51 8.53 -20.86 -16.95
C ASN A 51 7.58 -21.30 -15.82
N GLU A 52 8.07 -21.48 -14.59
CA GLU A 52 7.25 -21.68 -13.40
C GLU A 52 7.12 -20.37 -12.61
N ALA A 53 5.94 -20.12 -12.03
CA ALA A 53 5.69 -18.97 -11.16
C ALA A 53 6.04 -19.30 -9.70
N TRP A 54 6.84 -18.45 -9.08
CA TRP A 54 7.34 -18.60 -7.72
C TRP A 54 6.97 -17.38 -6.88
N GLN A 55 6.28 -17.61 -5.77
CA GLN A 55 6.01 -16.59 -4.76
C GLN A 55 7.27 -16.36 -3.93
N VAL A 56 7.66 -15.10 -3.78
CA VAL A 56 8.70 -14.69 -2.83
C VAL A 56 8.09 -14.61 -1.43
N LEU A 57 8.72 -15.28 -0.46
CA LEU A 57 8.28 -15.33 0.94
C LEU A 57 9.21 -14.55 1.88
N ASP A 58 10.48 -14.44 1.49
CA ASP A 58 11.52 -13.76 2.27
C ASP A 58 12.60 -13.25 1.32
N ALA A 59 13.18 -12.10 1.64
CA ALA A 59 14.21 -11.45 0.85
C ALA A 59 15.33 -10.92 1.75
N HIS A 60 16.57 -11.25 1.41
CA HIS A 60 17.73 -10.79 2.15
C HIS A 60 18.87 -10.32 1.21
N PRO A 61 19.25 -9.03 1.27
CA PRO A 61 18.58 -7.94 1.97
C PRO A 61 17.22 -7.57 1.34
N VAL A 62 16.35 -6.88 2.10
CA VAL A 62 15.01 -6.46 1.64
C VAL A 62 15.08 -5.24 0.71
N SER A 63 15.96 -4.29 1.02
CA SER A 63 16.11 -3.03 0.28
C SER A 63 16.94 -3.19 -0.98
N GLY A 64 16.45 -2.57 -2.06
CA GLY A 64 17.15 -2.42 -3.32
C GLY A 64 18.52 -1.81 -3.18
N ASP A 65 18.67 -0.75 -2.38
CA ASP A 65 19.96 -0.10 -2.21
C ASP A 65 21.02 -1.06 -1.67
N ASP A 66 20.64 -1.93 -0.74
CA ASP A 66 21.54 -2.91 -0.12
C ASP A 66 21.97 -4.00 -1.10
N PHE A 67 21.05 -4.62 -1.84
CA PHE A 67 21.42 -5.64 -2.82
C PHE A 67 22.03 -5.04 -4.09
N HIS A 68 21.71 -3.81 -4.45
CA HIS A 68 22.38 -3.07 -5.52
C HIS A 68 23.81 -2.72 -5.16
N TYR A 69 24.09 -2.39 -3.90
CA TYR A 69 25.43 -2.15 -3.41
C TYR A 69 26.23 -3.45 -3.31
N SER A 70 25.70 -4.44 -2.58
CA SER A 70 26.39 -5.72 -2.29
C SER A 70 26.46 -6.68 -3.48
N LYS A 71 25.63 -6.46 -4.52
CA LYS A 71 25.45 -7.36 -5.69
C LYS A 71 25.00 -8.77 -5.32
N LYS A 72 24.36 -8.93 -4.16
CA LYS A 72 23.88 -10.21 -3.63
C LYS A 72 22.46 -10.06 -3.11
N LEU A 73 21.61 -11.01 -3.48
CA LEU A 73 20.23 -11.12 -3.00
C LEU A 73 19.93 -12.61 -2.78
N THR A 74 19.32 -12.95 -1.66
CA THR A 74 18.80 -14.29 -1.40
C THR A 74 17.29 -14.19 -1.27
N LEU A 75 16.57 -14.98 -2.05
CA LEU A 75 15.11 -15.04 -2.02
C LEU A 75 14.70 -16.43 -1.57
N LYS A 76 13.90 -16.52 -0.49
CA LYS A 76 13.17 -17.75 -0.20
C LYS A 76 11.87 -17.73 -0.99
N VAL A 77 11.63 -18.80 -1.71
CA VAL A 77 10.53 -18.89 -2.66
C VAL A 77 9.77 -20.20 -2.49
N GLN A 78 8.49 -20.17 -2.86
CA GLN A 78 7.64 -21.35 -2.98
C GLN A 78 6.92 -21.29 -4.32
N ARG A 79 6.58 -22.45 -4.89
CA ARG A 79 5.74 -22.50 -6.09
C ARG A 79 4.42 -21.77 -5.84
N LYS A 80 4.03 -20.91 -6.78
CA LYS A 80 2.83 -20.06 -6.62
C LYS A 80 1.56 -20.88 -6.43
N GLU A 81 1.43 -22.00 -7.15
CA GLU A 81 0.26 -22.89 -7.01
C GLU A 81 0.15 -23.52 -5.61
N GLU A 82 1.27 -23.92 -5.01
CA GLU A 82 1.29 -24.47 -3.65
C GLU A 82 1.03 -23.38 -2.62
N PHE A 83 1.62 -22.20 -2.82
CA PHE A 83 1.38 -21.04 -2.00
C PHE A 83 -0.11 -20.67 -1.99
N ASP A 84 -0.77 -20.61 -3.15
CA ASP A 84 -2.19 -20.24 -3.25
C ASP A 84 -3.13 -21.25 -2.61
N LYS A 85 -2.77 -22.54 -2.61
CA LYS A 85 -3.56 -23.58 -1.94
C LYS A 85 -3.48 -23.48 -0.42
N LEU A 86 -2.34 -23.02 0.11
CA LEU A 86 -2.06 -23.05 1.55
C LEU A 86 -2.25 -21.67 2.22
N ASN A 87 -2.02 -20.58 1.50
CA ASN A 87 -2.02 -19.24 2.05
C ASN A 87 -3.44 -18.68 2.14
N GLN A 88 -4.00 -18.69 3.34
CA GLN A 88 -5.29 -18.06 3.66
C GLN A 88 -5.14 -16.68 4.28
N ARG A 89 -3.95 -16.08 4.15
CA ARG A 89 -3.63 -14.78 4.76
C ARG A 89 -4.26 -13.63 3.98
N SER A 90 -4.57 -12.55 4.69
CA SER A 90 -5.05 -11.32 4.08
C SER A 90 -3.90 -10.51 3.49
N LEU A 91 -4.14 -9.83 2.37
CA LEU A 91 -3.16 -8.92 1.78
C LEU A 91 -3.07 -7.57 2.49
N VAL A 92 -4.04 -7.26 3.35
CA VAL A 92 -4.10 -6.02 4.13
C VAL A 92 -4.35 -6.36 5.61
N PRO A 93 -3.80 -5.57 6.54
CA PRO A 93 -3.97 -5.82 7.96
C PRO A 93 -5.36 -5.38 8.45
N THR A 94 -6.06 -4.55 7.68
CA THR A 94 -7.39 -4.04 8.02
C THR A 94 -8.37 -4.13 6.85
N ILE A 95 -9.65 -4.23 7.17
CA ILE A 95 -10.75 -4.04 6.23
C ILE A 95 -11.72 -2.99 6.79
N SER A 96 -12.38 -2.27 5.89
CA SER A 96 -13.49 -1.38 6.29
C SER A 96 -14.71 -2.22 6.64
N GLY A 97 -15.39 -1.91 7.74
CA GLY A 97 -16.69 -2.51 8.07
C GLY A 97 -17.85 -1.96 7.22
N ILE A 98 -17.63 -0.92 6.42
CA ILE A 98 -18.63 -0.42 5.49
C ILE A 98 -18.62 -1.34 4.25
N SER A 99 -19.78 -1.74 3.77
CA SER A 99 -19.87 -2.46 2.50
C SER A 99 -20.17 -1.46 1.39
N THR A 100 -19.23 -1.27 0.47
CA THR A 100 -19.45 -0.47 -0.74
C THR A 100 -18.63 -1.03 -1.90
N THR A 101 -19.02 -0.67 -3.13
CA THR A 101 -18.27 -1.01 -4.34
C THR A 101 -17.92 0.28 -5.05
N ILE A 102 -16.63 0.64 -5.05
CA ILE A 102 -16.10 1.77 -5.80
C ILE A 102 -15.30 1.20 -6.97
N ASN A 103 -15.58 1.67 -8.18
CA ASN A 103 -14.87 1.23 -9.37
C ASN A 103 -13.35 1.41 -9.20
N GLY A 104 -12.59 0.36 -9.55
CA GLY A 104 -11.12 0.37 -9.46
C GLY A 104 -10.55 -0.03 -8.09
N PHE A 105 -11.39 -0.44 -7.13
CA PHE A 105 -10.95 -0.97 -5.84
C PHE A 105 -11.44 -2.40 -5.60
N ALA A 106 -10.57 -3.24 -5.03
CA ALA A 106 -11.02 -4.49 -4.45
C ALA A 106 -11.80 -4.21 -3.15
N PRO A 107 -12.89 -4.94 -2.84
CA PRO A 107 -13.72 -4.69 -1.66
C PRO A 107 -12.98 -4.74 -0.31
N THR A 108 -11.82 -5.39 -0.24
CA THR A 108 -10.99 -5.45 0.98
C THR A 108 -9.93 -4.36 1.05
N GLN A 109 -9.65 -3.67 -0.06
CA GLN A 109 -8.52 -2.74 -0.19
C GLN A 109 -8.94 -1.27 -0.22
N TRP A 110 -10.24 -0.98 -0.19
CA TRP A 110 -10.71 0.39 -0.14
C TRP A 110 -10.58 0.99 1.27
N MET A 111 -10.45 2.32 1.34
CA MET A 111 -10.28 3.11 2.56
C MET A 111 -9.07 2.73 3.44
N GLN A 112 -7.96 2.32 2.84
CA GLN A 112 -6.71 2.04 3.61
C GLN A 112 -5.97 3.33 4.00
N LEU A 113 -6.17 4.42 3.26
CA LEU A 113 -5.76 5.78 3.62
C LEU A 113 -7.03 6.62 3.78
N GLN A 114 -7.44 6.89 5.02
CA GLN A 114 -8.73 7.51 5.32
C GLN A 114 -8.55 8.83 6.04
N PHE A 115 -9.30 9.85 5.66
CA PHE A 115 -9.42 11.06 6.46
C PHE A 115 -10.46 10.90 7.56
N LEU A 116 -10.09 11.31 8.77
CA LEU A 116 -10.95 11.33 9.94
C LEU A 116 -10.88 12.68 10.66
N PRO A 117 -11.94 13.11 11.35
CA PRO A 117 -11.88 14.29 12.20
C PRO A 117 -10.82 14.15 13.29
N VAL A 118 -10.07 15.22 13.58
CA VAL A 118 -8.99 15.22 14.58
C VAL A 118 -9.46 14.84 16.00
N ASP A 119 -10.72 15.13 16.34
CA ASP A 119 -11.30 14.80 17.64
C ASP A 119 -11.52 13.28 17.86
N MET A 120 -11.40 12.48 16.79
CA MET A 120 -11.46 11.02 16.86
C MET A 120 -10.19 10.38 17.40
N MET A 121 -9.09 11.11 17.54
CA MET A 121 -7.79 10.55 17.94
C MET A 121 -7.87 9.67 19.22
N PRO A 122 -8.53 10.09 20.31
CA PRO A 122 -8.64 9.25 21.50
C PRO A 122 -9.35 7.91 21.26
N ALA A 123 -10.29 7.87 20.30
CA ALA A 123 -10.99 6.64 19.94
C ALA A 123 -10.13 5.71 19.07
N LEU A 124 -9.19 6.27 18.29
CA LEU A 124 -8.32 5.52 17.39
C LEU A 124 -7.21 4.76 18.10
N GLU A 125 -6.76 5.21 19.27
CA GLU A 125 -5.63 4.60 19.98
C GLU A 125 -5.79 3.07 20.17
N HIS A 126 -7.01 2.64 20.48
CA HIS A 126 -7.33 1.22 20.61
C HIS A 126 -7.22 0.46 19.28
N ASP A 127 -7.75 1.06 18.21
CA ASP A 127 -7.80 0.44 16.89
C ASP A 127 -6.38 0.33 16.32
N LEU A 128 -5.59 1.41 16.44
CA LEU A 128 -4.17 1.42 16.03
C LEU A 128 -3.34 0.42 16.82
N SER A 129 -3.57 0.27 18.13
CA SER A 129 -2.87 -0.74 18.94
C SER A 129 -3.18 -2.17 18.49
N ALA A 130 -4.44 -2.47 18.15
CA ALA A 130 -4.82 -3.78 17.63
C ALA A 130 -4.17 -4.07 16.27
N ILE A 131 -4.09 -3.05 15.41
CA ILE A 131 -3.44 -3.15 14.10
C ILE A 131 -1.95 -3.41 14.24
N THR A 132 -1.26 -2.72 15.16
CA THR A 132 0.18 -2.93 15.41
C THR A 132 0.49 -4.40 15.72
N ALA A 133 -0.34 -5.07 16.54
CA ALA A 133 -0.17 -6.50 16.83
C ALA A 133 -0.31 -7.39 15.58
N ILE A 134 -1.18 -7.02 14.64
CA ILE A 134 -1.33 -7.71 13.35
C ILE A 134 -0.09 -7.46 12.47
N LEU A 135 0.41 -6.23 12.45
CA LEU A 135 1.61 -5.87 11.67
C LEU A 135 2.85 -6.61 12.16
N GLU A 136 3.04 -6.72 13.47
CA GLU A 136 4.18 -7.43 14.09
C GLU A 136 4.19 -8.94 13.80
N SER A 137 3.02 -9.54 13.58
CA SER A 137 2.87 -10.96 13.22
C SER A 137 2.74 -11.19 11.72
N GLY A 138 2.57 -10.11 10.95
CA GLY A 138 2.41 -10.10 9.51
C GLY A 138 3.73 -10.21 8.76
N ASN A 139 3.62 -10.42 7.45
CA ASN A 139 4.74 -10.31 6.53
C ASN A 139 4.20 -9.76 5.21
N ASN A 140 4.67 -8.60 4.76
CA ASN A 140 4.11 -7.94 3.59
C ASN A 140 4.27 -8.74 2.28
N LEU A 141 5.19 -9.71 2.21
CA LEU A 141 5.35 -10.61 1.07
C LEU A 141 4.30 -11.73 1.03
N ILE A 142 3.80 -12.16 2.19
CA ILE A 142 2.95 -13.35 2.38
C ILE A 142 1.52 -12.95 2.75
N GLY A 143 1.34 -11.80 3.40
CA GLY A 143 0.12 -11.32 4.01
C GLY A 143 0.09 -11.47 5.53
N TYR A 144 -1.04 -11.08 6.10
CA TYR A 144 -1.34 -11.03 7.53
C TYR A 144 -2.16 -12.24 7.98
N PRO A 145 -1.83 -12.82 9.14
CA PRO A 145 -2.51 -14.02 9.67
C PRO A 145 -3.95 -13.73 10.15
N SER A 146 -4.26 -12.48 10.43
CA SER A 146 -5.57 -11.99 10.83
C SER A 146 -5.82 -10.61 10.21
N VAL A 147 -7.05 -10.14 10.32
CA VAL A 147 -7.48 -8.84 9.83
C VAL A 147 -8.24 -8.14 10.94
N TYR A 148 -7.97 -6.85 11.11
CA TYR A 148 -8.77 -5.98 11.94
C TYR A 148 -9.94 -5.41 11.13
N GLU A 149 -11.17 -5.72 11.53
CA GLU A 149 -12.37 -5.14 10.93
C GLU A 149 -12.74 -3.84 11.63
N ARG A 150 -12.76 -2.74 10.86
CA ARG A 150 -13.12 -1.41 11.36
C ARG A 150 -14.65 -1.29 11.47
N ASN A 151 -15.20 -1.82 12.57
CA ASN A 151 -16.64 -1.89 12.83
C ASN A 151 -17.22 -0.66 13.52
N ARG A 152 -16.40 0.31 13.88
CA ARG A 152 -16.90 1.59 14.42
C ARG A 152 -17.35 2.46 13.26
N SER A 153 -18.49 3.11 13.43
CA SER A 153 -18.95 4.20 12.55
C SER A 153 -18.03 5.41 12.69
N LEU A 154 -16.77 5.29 12.26
CA LEU A 154 -15.79 6.37 12.17
C LEU A 154 -16.15 7.35 11.02
N ASN A 155 -17.38 7.28 10.50
CA ASN A 155 -17.82 7.90 9.24
C ASN A 155 -18.84 9.00 9.52
N SER A 156 -18.51 9.93 10.38
CA SER A 156 -19.31 11.13 10.59
C SER A 156 -18.65 12.35 9.98
N LEU A 157 -18.04 12.20 8.79
CA LEU A 157 -17.73 13.39 8.00
C LEU A 157 -19.05 14.05 7.58
N ALA A 158 -19.07 15.37 7.67
CA ALA A 158 -20.18 16.20 7.25
C ALA A 158 -19.67 17.32 6.34
N ILE A 159 -18.90 16.93 5.32
CA ILE A 159 -18.24 17.87 4.40
C ILE A 159 -19.09 18.02 3.15
N SER A 160 -19.40 19.25 2.75
CA SER A 160 -20.07 19.46 1.46
C SER A 160 -19.15 19.03 0.32
N LEU A 161 -19.62 18.14 -0.56
CA LEU A 161 -18.88 17.73 -1.75
C LEU A 161 -18.47 18.94 -2.59
N LYS A 162 -19.37 19.91 -2.75
CA LYS A 162 -19.08 21.15 -3.47
C LYS A 162 -17.91 21.92 -2.84
N ALA A 163 -17.95 22.15 -1.52
CA ALA A 163 -16.90 22.89 -0.83
C ALA A 163 -15.55 22.16 -0.86
N PHE A 164 -15.57 20.83 -0.83
CA PHE A 164 -14.38 20.00 -0.99
C PHE A 164 -13.79 20.14 -2.40
N LEU A 165 -14.59 19.99 -3.45
CA LEU A 165 -14.13 20.07 -4.84
C LEU A 165 -13.59 21.48 -5.19
N GLU A 166 -14.19 22.53 -4.63
CA GLU A 166 -13.69 23.91 -4.77
C GLU A 166 -12.32 24.12 -4.12
N LEU A 167 -11.96 23.31 -3.11
CA LEU A 167 -10.70 23.43 -2.38
C LEU A 167 -9.53 22.76 -3.12
N ILE A 168 -9.74 21.56 -3.66
CA ILE A 168 -8.67 20.70 -4.19
C ILE A 168 -8.30 20.95 -5.66
N ASN A 169 -8.72 22.09 -6.25
CA ASN A 169 -8.46 22.43 -7.66
C ASN A 169 -8.72 21.26 -8.63
N VAL A 170 -9.93 20.70 -8.58
CA VAL A 170 -10.25 19.44 -9.27
C VAL A 170 -9.97 19.51 -10.78
N LYS A 171 -9.35 18.45 -11.32
CA LYS A 171 -9.14 18.24 -12.76
C LYS A 171 -10.23 17.40 -13.38
N ASP A 172 -10.63 16.35 -12.66
CA ASP A 172 -11.61 15.39 -13.10
C ASP A 172 -12.41 14.88 -11.90
N VAL A 173 -13.68 14.57 -12.14
CA VAL A 173 -14.58 14.05 -11.11
C VAL A 173 -15.57 13.05 -11.71
N GLU A 174 -15.52 11.83 -11.19
CA GLU A 174 -16.55 10.81 -11.39
C GLU A 174 -17.49 10.86 -10.18
N ASN A 175 -18.81 10.93 -10.42
CA ASN A 175 -19.82 10.86 -9.37
C ASN A 175 -20.96 9.94 -9.84
N SER A 176 -21.20 8.87 -9.09
CA SER A 176 -22.20 7.84 -9.39
C SER A 176 -23.45 7.93 -8.52
N GLY A 177 -23.58 8.97 -7.68
CA GLY A 177 -24.67 9.16 -6.73
C GLY A 177 -24.32 8.69 -5.31
N ASP A 178 -23.71 7.50 -5.18
CA ASP A 178 -23.36 6.90 -3.89
C ASP A 178 -21.87 7.04 -3.54
N TYR A 179 -21.02 7.26 -4.56
CA TYR A 179 -19.60 7.51 -4.38
C TYR A 179 -19.11 8.59 -5.33
N PHE A 180 -17.93 9.12 -5.01
CA PHE A 180 -17.18 9.99 -5.92
C PHE A 180 -15.71 9.56 -6.00
N ILE A 181 -15.08 9.91 -7.13
CA ILE A 181 -13.64 9.87 -7.34
C ILE A 181 -13.25 11.23 -7.91
N ALA A 182 -12.27 11.90 -7.31
CA ALA A 182 -11.84 13.23 -7.69
C ALA A 182 -10.31 13.27 -7.83
N GLU A 183 -9.83 13.75 -8.96
CA GLU A 183 -8.41 13.87 -9.28
C GLU A 183 -7.97 15.34 -9.19
N SER A 184 -6.88 15.59 -8.47
CA SER A 184 -6.26 16.91 -8.35
C SER A 184 -4.87 16.96 -9.00
N ASN A 185 -4.05 17.95 -8.62
CA ASN A 185 -2.65 17.99 -9.03
C ASN A 185 -1.77 16.98 -8.28
N GLY A 186 -2.03 16.79 -6.99
CA GLY A 186 -1.21 15.96 -6.11
C GLY A 186 -1.83 14.61 -5.77
N TYR A 187 -3.16 14.50 -5.81
CA TYR A 187 -3.85 13.38 -5.19
C TYR A 187 -5.06 12.87 -5.98
N SER A 188 -5.40 11.61 -5.68
CA SER A 188 -6.61 10.93 -6.12
C SER A 188 -7.45 10.64 -4.88
N TYR A 189 -8.54 11.39 -4.74
CA TYR A 189 -9.49 11.27 -3.63
C TYR A 189 -10.67 10.42 -4.04
N TYR A 190 -11.24 9.71 -3.08
CA TYR A 190 -12.50 9.01 -3.27
C TYR A 190 -13.25 8.91 -1.96
N GLY A 191 -14.53 8.58 -2.05
CA GLY A 191 -15.36 8.53 -0.87
C GLY A 191 -16.81 8.22 -1.14
N ILE A 192 -17.58 8.13 -0.06
CA ILE A 192 -19.03 7.99 -0.09
C ILE A 192 -19.64 9.37 -0.01
N VAL A 193 -20.64 9.63 -0.83
CA VAL A 193 -21.42 10.87 -0.82
C VAL A 193 -22.90 10.55 -0.68
N GLU A 194 -23.56 11.25 0.23
CA GLU A 194 -25.00 11.13 0.47
C GLU A 194 -25.60 12.53 0.45
N ASN A 195 -26.54 12.78 -0.46
CA ASN A 195 -27.20 14.09 -0.60
C ASN A 195 -26.22 15.28 -0.76
N GLY A 196 -25.10 15.06 -1.46
CA GLY A 196 -24.05 16.06 -1.66
C GLY A 196 -23.14 16.30 -0.45
N VAL A 197 -23.21 15.45 0.57
CA VAL A 197 -22.35 15.46 1.76
C VAL A 197 -21.46 14.24 1.75
N ILE A 198 -20.15 14.45 1.89
CA ILE A 198 -19.15 13.39 2.01
C ILE A 198 -19.25 12.82 3.42
N SER A 199 -19.64 11.55 3.52
CA SER A 199 -19.69 10.78 4.77
C SER A 199 -18.42 9.98 5.03
N SER A 200 -17.65 9.69 3.98
CA SER A 200 -16.33 9.02 4.05
C SER A 200 -15.40 9.61 3.00
N LEU A 201 -14.16 9.90 3.37
CA LEU A 201 -13.14 10.48 2.49
C LEU A 201 -11.83 9.71 2.62
N ALA A 202 -11.20 9.39 1.50
CA ALA A 202 -10.00 8.58 1.44
C ALA A 202 -9.07 9.01 0.30
N LEU A 203 -7.80 8.59 0.40
CA LEU A 203 -6.79 8.73 -0.64
C LEU A 203 -6.50 7.39 -1.29
N ARG A 204 -6.22 7.42 -2.60
CA ARG A 204 -5.74 6.24 -3.32
C ARG A 204 -4.29 5.93 -2.99
N ARG A 205 -3.48 6.98 -2.87
CA ARG A 205 -2.07 6.93 -2.53
C ARG A 205 -1.68 8.22 -1.83
N PHE A 206 -0.70 8.13 -0.94
CA PHE A 206 -0.08 9.26 -0.29
C PHE A 206 1.44 9.15 -0.46
N GLU A 207 2.09 10.21 -0.92
CA GLU A 207 3.54 10.25 -1.13
C GLU A 207 4.22 11.27 -0.22
N TYR A 208 3.65 12.46 -0.09
CA TYR A 208 4.18 13.54 0.75
C TYR A 208 3.07 14.54 1.11
N VAL A 209 3.35 15.40 2.08
CA VAL A 209 2.51 16.55 2.44
C VAL A 209 2.82 17.71 1.50
N ASP A 210 1.79 18.31 0.91
CA ASP A 210 1.89 19.54 0.14
C ASP A 210 0.86 20.60 0.59
N ASP A 211 0.80 21.72 -0.12
CA ASP A 211 -0.12 22.82 0.18
C ASP A 211 -1.59 22.42 0.08
N GLU A 212 -1.95 21.54 -0.86
CA GLU A 212 -3.33 21.08 -1.06
C GLU A 212 -3.76 20.18 0.10
N PHE A 213 -2.91 19.23 0.48
CA PHE A 213 -3.14 18.38 1.64
C PHE A 213 -3.27 19.20 2.92
N SER A 214 -2.34 20.13 3.15
CA SER A 214 -2.31 20.96 4.36
C SER A 214 -3.55 21.86 4.44
N LEU A 215 -3.94 22.47 3.32
CA LEU A 215 -5.16 23.28 3.25
C LEU A 215 -6.41 22.45 3.54
N LEU A 216 -6.48 21.22 3.02
CA LEU A 216 -7.59 20.31 3.25
C LEU A 216 -7.71 19.88 4.71
N THR A 217 -6.61 19.44 5.32
CA THR A 217 -6.60 19.00 6.71
C THR A 217 -6.91 20.14 7.67
N GLU A 218 -6.36 21.34 7.44
CA GLU A 218 -6.65 22.51 8.25
C GLU A 218 -8.09 22.99 8.09
N ARG A 219 -8.59 23.12 6.85
CA ARG A 219 -9.94 23.65 6.59
C ARG A 219 -11.02 22.79 7.22
N PHE A 220 -10.89 21.48 7.13
CA PHE A 220 -11.90 20.53 7.58
C PHE A 220 -11.56 19.87 8.92
N GLN A 221 -10.44 20.25 9.56
CA GLN A 221 -9.97 19.68 10.83
C GLN A 221 -9.85 18.15 10.75
N LEU A 222 -9.12 17.69 9.73
CA LEU A 222 -8.95 16.27 9.43
C LEU A 222 -7.51 15.82 9.68
N MET A 223 -7.36 14.56 10.05
CA MET A 223 -6.11 13.82 10.03
C MET A 223 -6.21 12.70 8.98
N LEU A 224 -5.08 12.33 8.37
CA LEU A 224 -5.02 11.15 7.51
C LEU A 224 -4.55 9.95 8.32
N VAL A 225 -5.32 8.86 8.29
CA VAL A 225 -4.97 7.59 8.93
C VAL A 225 -4.54 6.59 7.87
N ASP A 226 -3.33 6.05 8.04
CA ASP A 226 -2.80 4.93 7.26
C ASP A 226 -3.04 3.63 8.02
N TRP A 227 -4.13 2.97 7.66
CA TRP A 227 -4.56 1.74 8.30
C TRP A 227 -3.66 0.55 7.96
N CYS A 228 -2.97 0.59 6.81
CA CYS A 228 -2.00 -0.43 6.44
C CYS A 228 -0.73 -0.37 7.30
N ASN A 229 -0.41 0.80 7.85
CA ASN A 229 0.78 1.00 8.69
C ASN A 229 0.46 1.28 10.16
N GLY A 230 -0.83 1.34 10.53
CA GLY A 230 -1.24 1.64 11.91
C GLY A 230 -0.80 3.02 12.38
N SER A 231 -0.80 4.01 11.49
CA SER A 231 -0.23 5.34 11.76
C SER A 231 -1.17 6.48 11.37
N VAL A 232 -0.89 7.67 11.91
CA VAL A 232 -1.61 8.92 11.61
C VAL A 232 -0.62 9.94 11.04
N ILE A 233 -1.06 10.66 10.02
CA ILE A 233 -0.29 11.63 9.24
C ILE A 233 -1.01 12.99 9.32
N GLY A 234 -0.25 14.04 9.64
CA GLY A 234 -0.73 15.43 9.61
C GLY A 234 -1.47 15.86 10.88
N LEU A 235 -0.73 16.01 11.98
CA LEU A 235 -1.14 16.78 13.17
C LEU A 235 -0.39 18.10 13.22
#